data_AF-A0A1M7N1C4-F1
#
_entry.id   AF-A0A1M7N1C4-F1
#
_cell.length_a   1.000
_cell.length_b   1.000
_cell.length_c   1.000
_cell.angle_alpha   90.00
_cell.angle_beta   90.00
_cell.angle_gamma   90.00
#
_symmetry.space_group_name_H-M   'P 1'
#
loop_
_entity.id
_entity.type
_entity.pdbx_description
1 polymer ?
#
loop_
_entity_poly.entity_id
_entity_poly.type
_entity_poly.pdbx_seq_one_letter_code
_entity_poly.pdbx_strand_id
1 'polypeptide(L)'
;MNREGIKQRVLDALGIILVDKAEIRDEATFRDLVLDDADVNELFSQLGHEFNFEFPEFIRQRALNRPEHLSLPMVVDLILLMQQESSQEGEGQENKHRRAPWRQ
;
A
#
# COMPACT_ATOMS: atom_id res chain seq x y z
N MET A 1 -0.29 10.65 3.61
CA MET A 1 -1.76 10.57 3.47
C MET A 1 -2.36 10.03 4.77
N ASN A 2 -3.66 10.24 5.04
CA ASN A 2 -4.33 9.57 6.15
C ASN A 2 -4.84 8.19 5.73
N ARG A 3 -4.97 7.27 6.70
CA ARG A 3 -5.47 5.90 6.51
C ARG A 3 -6.79 5.85 5.73
N GLU A 4 -7.70 6.78 6.00
CA GLU A 4 -8.98 6.88 5.30
C GLU A 4 -8.83 7.25 3.81
N GLY A 5 -7.88 8.13 3.48
CA GLY A 5 -7.59 8.49 2.09
C GLY A 5 -7.04 7.30 1.29
N ILE A 6 -6.12 6.53 1.89
CA ILE A 6 -5.58 5.31 1.29
C ILE A 6 -6.72 4.30 1.08
N LYS A 7 -7.55 4.10 2.10
CA LYS A 7 -8.71 3.21 2.04
C LYS A 7 -9.68 3.58 0.93
N GLN A 8 -10.01 4.85 0.77
CA GLN A 8 -10.88 5.33 -0.31
C GLN A 8 -10.28 5.02 -1.70
N ARG A 9 -8.97 5.18 -1.90
CA ARG A 9 -8.32 4.82 -3.17
C ARG A 9 -8.34 3.31 -3.44
N VAL A 10 -8.15 2.49 -2.41
CA VAL A 10 -8.29 1.03 -2.51
C VAL A 10 -9.71 0.65 -2.91
N LEU A 11 -10.72 1.27 -2.30
CA LEU A 11 -12.12 1.04 -2.64
C LEU A 11 -12.46 1.51 -4.06
N ASP A 12 -11.91 2.63 -4.52
CA ASP A 12 -12.11 3.15 -5.87
C ASP A 12 -11.54 2.18 -6.93
N ALA A 13 -10.30 1.72 -6.75
CA ALA A 13 -9.68 0.72 -7.62
C ALA A 13 -10.48 -0.59 -7.64
N LEU A 14 -10.91 -1.07 -6.47
CA LEU A 14 -11.78 -2.24 -6.38
C LEU A 14 -13.14 -2.01 -7.03
N GLY A 15 -13.71 -0.81 -6.96
CA GLY A 15 -14.95 -0.46 -7.64
C GLY A 15 -14.82 -0.52 -9.16
N ILE A 16 -13.64 -0.23 -9.71
CA ILE A 16 -13.32 -0.35 -11.14
C ILE A 16 -13.14 -1.81 -11.57
N ILE A 17 -12.59 -2.64 -10.69
CA ILE A 17 -12.36 -4.07 -10.98
C ILE A 17 -13.65 -4.88 -10.78
N LEU A 18 -14.41 -4.57 -9.72
CA LEU A 18 -15.62 -5.28 -9.30
C LEU A 18 -16.91 -4.58 -9.75
N VAL A 19 -16.86 -3.79 -10.85
CA VAL A 19 -17.88 -2.89 -11.42
C VAL A 19 -19.35 -3.33 -11.30
N ASP A 20 -19.63 -4.64 -11.17
CA ASP A 20 -20.99 -5.18 -11.18
C ASP A 20 -21.35 -6.14 -10.02
N LYS A 21 -20.43 -6.51 -9.10
CA LYS A 21 -20.64 -7.75 -8.29
C LYS A 21 -20.69 -7.68 -6.77
N ALA A 22 -20.37 -6.58 -6.08
CA ALA A 22 -20.45 -6.60 -4.62
C ALA A 22 -20.66 -5.22 -4.00
N GLU A 23 -21.51 -5.15 -2.96
CA GLU A 23 -21.37 -4.13 -1.93
C GLU A 23 -19.99 -4.32 -1.30
N ILE A 24 -19.01 -3.52 -1.70
CA ILE A 24 -17.65 -3.59 -1.16
C ILE A 24 -17.72 -3.11 0.29
N ARG A 25 -17.79 -4.06 1.22
CA ARG A 25 -17.75 -3.77 2.65
C ARG A 25 -16.33 -3.38 3.04
N ASP A 26 -16.19 -2.40 3.91
CA ASP A 26 -14.90 -1.93 4.41
C ASP A 26 -14.04 -3.02 5.09
N GLU A 27 -14.66 -4.11 5.52
CA GLU A 27 -14.05 -5.25 6.19
C GLU A 27 -14.00 -6.51 5.29
N ALA A 28 -14.33 -6.36 4.01
CA ALA A 28 -14.31 -7.46 3.06
C ALA A 28 -12.91 -8.06 2.93
N THR A 29 -12.88 -9.37 2.71
CA THR A 29 -11.65 -10.10 2.39
C THR A 29 -11.53 -10.28 0.89
N PHE A 30 -10.33 -10.51 0.39
CA PHE A 30 -10.13 -10.80 -1.04
C PHE A 30 -10.91 -12.04 -1.48
N ARG A 31 -11.17 -12.96 -0.55
CA ARG A 31 -12.04 -14.13 -0.77
C ARG A 31 -13.51 -13.75 -0.94
N ASP A 32 -13.99 -12.74 -0.22
CA ASP A 32 -15.36 -12.22 -0.31
C ASP A 32 -15.57 -11.46 -1.63
N LEU A 33 -14.51 -10.80 -2.09
CA LEU A 33 -14.47 -10.06 -3.34
C LEU A 33 -14.30 -10.97 -4.57
N VAL A 34 -13.99 -12.25 -4.37
CA VAL A 34 -13.82 -13.27 -5.43
C VAL A 34 -12.89 -12.77 -6.55
N LEU A 35 -11.74 -12.18 -6.15
CA LEU A 35 -10.75 -11.65 -7.09
C LEU A 35 -9.94 -12.79 -7.70
N ASP A 36 -9.86 -12.83 -9.04
CA ASP A 36 -8.99 -13.74 -9.78
C ASP A 36 -7.53 -13.21 -9.83
N ASP A 37 -6.60 -14.02 -10.35
CA ASP A 37 -5.18 -13.64 -10.46
C ASP A 37 -4.96 -12.34 -11.23
N ALA A 38 -5.70 -12.18 -12.32
CA ALA A 38 -5.68 -10.97 -13.14
C ALA A 38 -6.17 -9.75 -12.34
N ASP A 39 -7.28 -9.87 -11.62
CA ASP A 39 -7.86 -8.81 -10.81
C ASP A 39 -6.92 -8.37 -9.69
N VAL A 40 -6.29 -9.33 -9.01
CA VAL A 40 -5.31 -9.08 -7.97
C VAL A 40 -4.10 -8.32 -8.53
N ASN A 41 -3.57 -8.76 -9.68
CA ASN A 41 -2.42 -8.10 -10.28
C ASN A 41 -2.74 -6.68 -10.77
N GLU A 42 -3.93 -6.49 -11.36
CA GLU A 42 -4.41 -5.17 -11.79
C GLU A 42 -4.60 -4.23 -10.59
N LEU A 43 -5.24 -4.71 -9.51
CA LEU A 43 -5.42 -3.94 -8.27
C LEU A 43 -4.09 -3.47 -7.70
N PHE A 44 -3.13 -4.38 -7.50
CA PHE A 44 -1.83 -4.01 -6.93
C PHE A 44 -1.02 -3.12 -7.86
N SER A 45 -1.11 -3.30 -9.18
CA SER A 45 -0.44 -2.42 -10.15
C SER A 45 -1.03 -1.01 -10.13
N GLN A 46 -2.35 -0.89 -10.04
CA GLN A 46 -3.04 0.39 -10.01
C GLN A 46 -2.75 1.13 -8.71
N LEU A 47 -2.82 0.44 -7.57
CA LEU A 47 -2.47 1.00 -6.26
C LEU A 47 -0.99 1.41 -6.22
N GLY A 48 -0.09 0.56 -6.73
CA GLY A 48 1.33 0.88 -6.77
C GLY A 48 1.61 2.14 -7.59
N HIS A 49 0.98 2.27 -8.76
CA HIS A 49 1.07 3.48 -9.58
C HIS A 49 0.47 4.72 -8.87
N GLU A 50 -0.71 4.58 -8.26
CA GLU A 50 -1.42 5.66 -7.56
C GLU A 50 -0.61 6.22 -6.38
N PHE A 51 0.07 5.34 -5.63
CA PHE A 51 0.89 5.72 -4.48
C PHE A 51 2.38 5.85 -4.80
N ASN A 52 2.78 5.66 -6.06
CA ASN A 52 4.15 5.75 -6.54
C ASN A 52 5.14 4.81 -5.81
N PHE A 53 4.73 3.55 -5.58
CA PHE A 53 5.60 2.47 -5.08
C PHE A 53 5.22 1.13 -5.72
N GLU A 54 6.10 0.14 -5.68
CA GLU A 54 5.77 -1.20 -6.16
C GLU A 54 5.51 -2.17 -5.01
N PHE A 55 4.39 -2.91 -5.08
CA PHE A 55 4.12 -3.97 -4.13
C PHE A 55 5.04 -5.17 -4.41
N PRO A 56 5.73 -5.68 -3.38
CA PRO A 56 6.58 -6.84 -3.54
C PRO A 56 5.76 -8.09 -3.89
N GLU A 57 6.35 -8.97 -4.70
CA GLU A 57 5.67 -10.14 -5.28
C GLU A 57 5.09 -11.07 -4.22
N PHE A 58 5.72 -11.18 -3.04
CA PHE A 58 5.21 -12.01 -1.94
C PHE A 58 3.83 -11.56 -1.43
N ILE A 59 3.49 -10.26 -1.55
CA ILE A 59 2.17 -9.74 -1.17
C ILE A 59 1.12 -10.19 -2.17
N ARG A 60 1.44 -10.12 -3.46
CA ARG A 60 0.60 -10.65 -4.55
C ARG A 60 0.39 -12.15 -4.37
N GLN A 61 1.47 -12.91 -4.19
CA GLN A 61 1.42 -14.35 -3.92
C GLN A 61 0.56 -14.67 -2.68
N ARG A 62 0.66 -13.87 -1.61
CA ARG A 62 -0.17 -14.06 -0.41
C ARG A 62 -1.65 -13.79 -0.68
N ALA A 63 -1.98 -12.76 -1.46
CA ALA A 63 -3.35 -12.47 -1.86
C ALA A 63 -3.97 -13.62 -2.66
N LEU A 64 -3.18 -14.27 -3.52
CA LEU A 64 -3.62 -15.41 -4.34
C LEU A 64 -3.74 -16.71 -3.54
N ASN A 65 -2.72 -17.03 -2.73
CA ASN A 65 -2.66 -18.29 -1.99
C ASN A 65 -3.54 -18.28 -0.73
N ARG A 66 -3.73 -17.11 -0.10
CA ARG A 66 -4.45 -16.93 1.16
C ARG A 66 -5.35 -15.67 1.12
N PRO A 67 -6.32 -15.60 0.19
CA PRO A 67 -7.22 -14.45 0.07
C PRO A 67 -8.13 -14.24 1.30
N GLU A 68 -8.33 -15.29 2.11
CA GLU A 68 -9.05 -15.22 3.39
C GLU A 68 -8.26 -14.52 4.51
N HIS A 69 -6.93 -14.47 4.41
CA HIS A 69 -6.06 -13.78 5.36
C HIS A 69 -5.71 -12.37 4.90
N LEU A 70 -6.24 -11.93 3.74
CA LEU A 70 -5.99 -10.62 3.18
C LEU A 70 -7.30 -9.84 3.15
N SER A 71 -7.41 -8.87 4.06
CA SER A 71 -8.56 -7.97 4.15
C SER A 71 -8.20 -6.59 3.62
N LEU A 72 -9.18 -5.83 3.16
CA LEU A 72 -9.00 -4.42 2.80
C LEU A 72 -8.24 -3.60 3.86
N PRO A 73 -8.60 -3.66 5.16
CA PRO A 73 -7.85 -2.93 6.18
C PRO A 73 -6.39 -3.36 6.29
N MET A 74 -6.05 -4.64 6.01
CA MET A 74 -4.66 -5.09 5.99
C MET A 74 -3.88 -4.51 4.81
N VAL A 75 -4.49 -4.44 3.62
CA VAL A 75 -3.86 -3.80 2.46
C VAL A 75 -3.62 -2.33 2.75
N VAL A 76 -4.61 -1.63 3.32
CA VAL A 76 -4.47 -0.23 3.72
C VAL A 76 -3.33 -0.03 4.74
N ASP A 77 -3.25 -0.89 5.76
CA ASP A 77 -2.16 -0.83 6.74
C ASP A 77 -0.79 -1.11 6.10
N LEU A 78 -0.71 -2.06 5.16
CA LEU A 78 0.52 -2.36 4.43
C LEU A 78 0.99 -1.15 3.61
N ILE A 79 0.07 -0.48 2.90
CA ILE A 79 0.34 0.74 2.14
C ILE A 79 0.83 1.85 3.06
N LEU A 80 0.17 2.01 4.22
CA LEU A 80 0.54 3.01 5.21
C LEU A 80 1.96 2.77 5.75
N LEU A 81 2.30 1.52 6.06
CA LEU A 81 3.65 1.10 6.48
C LEU A 81 4.70 1.43 5.41
N MET A 82 4.45 1.07 4.15
CA MET A 82 5.37 1.35 3.05
C MET A 82 5.55 2.86 2.79
N GLN A 83 4.49 3.63 2.95
CA GLN A 83 4.52 5.09 2.81
C GLN A 83 5.29 5.76 3.95
N GLN A 84 5.23 5.22 5.17
CA GLN A 84 6.02 5.68 6.32
C GLN A 84 7.52 5.38 6.13
N GLU A 85 7.86 4.17 5.68
CA GLU A 85 9.26 3.78 5.45
C GLU A 85 9.92 4.68 4.39
N SER A 86 9.19 4.98 3.31
CA SER A 86 9.63 5.91 2.25
C SER A 86 9.79 7.37 2.73
N SER A 87 9.13 7.75 3.83
CA SER A 87 9.19 9.11 4.38
C SER A 87 10.30 9.26 5.43
N GLN A 88 10.82 8.16 5.97
CA GLN A 88 11.76 8.19 7.10
C GLN A 88 13.23 8.25 6.68
N GLU A 89 13.53 8.06 5.39
CA GLU A 89 14.89 8.21 4.84
C GLU A 89 15.32 9.68 4.60
N GLY A 90 14.48 10.66 4.97
CA GLY A 90 14.73 12.09 4.78
C GLY A 90 15.27 12.87 5.98
N GLU A 91 15.24 12.32 7.20
CA GLU A 91 15.63 13.05 8.43
C GLU A 91 16.81 12.40 9.14
N GLY A 92 17.92 12.27 8.41
CA GLY A 92 19.20 11.82 8.97
C GLY A 92 20.36 12.64 8.42
N GLN A 93 20.77 13.67 9.18
CA GLN A 93 22.07 14.38 9.12
C GLN A 93 22.15 15.68 8.29
N GLU A 94 21.42 16.73 8.68
CA GLU A 94 22.01 18.08 8.67
C GLU A 94 21.99 18.67 10.09
N ASN A 95 22.92 18.24 10.95
CA ASN A 95 23.33 19.07 12.07
C ASN A 95 24.68 19.70 11.77
N LYS A 96 24.62 20.93 11.25
CA LYS A 96 25.71 21.88 11.24
C LYS A 96 26.33 21.95 12.64
N HIS A 97 27.63 21.73 12.78
CA HIS A 97 28.43 22.73 13.48
C HIS A 97 29.85 22.84 12.93
N ARG A 98 30.12 24.08 12.53
CA ARG A 98 31.30 24.61 11.90
C ARG A 98 32.48 24.64 12.89
N ARG A 99 33.66 24.31 12.36
CA ARG A 99 34.98 24.93 12.64
C ARG A 99 35.56 24.76 14.05
N ALA A 100 36.64 23.99 14.12
CA ALA A 100 37.83 24.40 14.87
C ALA A 100 39.03 24.35 13.92
N PRO A 101 39.68 25.49 13.59
CA PRO A 101 40.95 25.45 12.89
C PRO A 101 42.04 25.07 13.88
N TRP A 102 42.73 23.97 13.61
CA TRP A 102 44.02 23.66 14.22
C TRP A 102 45.04 24.69 13.72
N ARG A 103 45.68 25.41 14.63
CA ARG A 103 47.03 25.96 14.42
C ARG A 103 47.84 25.86 15.71
N GLN A 104 49.08 25.42 15.50
CA GLN A 104 50.17 25.17 16.42
C GLN A 104 50.57 26.38 17.26
#